data_AF-A0A318DLJ4-F1
#
_entry.id   AF-A0A318DLJ4-F1
#
_cell.length_a   1.000
_cell.length_b   1.000
_cell.length_c   1.000
_cell.angle_alpha   90.00
_cell.angle_beta   90.00
_cell.angle_gamma   90.00
#
_symmetry.space_group_name_H-M   'P 1'
#
loop_
_entity.id
_entity.type
_entity.pdbx_description
1 polymer ?
#
loop_
_entity_poly.entity_id
_entity_poly.type
_entity_poly.pdbx_seq_one_letter_code
_entity_poly.pdbx_strand_id
1 'polypeptide(L)' 'MALFAGTHNGFGYRGSYQVRDGVIIWSVNVQSQNDPVLALHGRFPADPEIAARLSIEREVNACIERRLAPAELH' A
#
# COMPACT_ATOMS: atom_id res chain seq x y z
N MET A 1 10.81 3.46 12.20
CA MET A 1 9.91 2.77 11.26
C MET A 1 8.51 2.86 11.82
N ALA A 2 7.52 3.32 11.04
CA ALA A 2 6.13 3.43 11.47
C ALA A 2 5.28 2.32 10.84
N LEU A 3 4.25 1.85 11.55
CA LEU A 3 3.37 0.77 11.09
C LEU A 3 2.02 1.33 10.63
N PHE A 4 1.41 0.65 9.65
CA PHE A 4 0.07 0.95 9.17
C PHE A 4 -0.67 -0.32 8.74
N ALA A 5 -2.00 -0.24 8.75
CA ALA A 5 -2.87 -1.34 8.37
C ALA A 5 -4.20 -0.77 7.87
N GLY A 6 -4.84 -1.48 6.95
CA GLY A 6 -6.11 -1.09 6.34
C GLY A 6 -6.74 -2.23 5.55
N THR A 7 -7.81 -1.92 4.84
CA THR A 7 -8.53 -2.84 3.96
C THR A 7 -8.88 -2.12 2.66
N HIS A 8 -8.77 -2.80 1.52
CA HIS A 8 -9.20 -2.28 0.21
C HIS A 8 -9.84 -3.39 -0.62
N ASN A 9 -11.05 -3.19 -1.14
CA ASN A 9 -11.79 -4.18 -1.96
C ASN A 9 -11.84 -5.61 -1.37
N GLY A 10 -12.00 -5.73 -0.04
CA GLY A 10 -12.03 -7.03 0.64
C GLY A 10 -10.66 -7.65 0.95
N PHE A 11 -9.57 -7.03 0.49
CA PHE A 11 -8.20 -7.41 0.83
C PHE A 11 -7.73 -6.66 2.08
N GLY A 12 -7.34 -7.40 3.11
CA GLY A 12 -6.70 -6.82 4.29
C GLY A 12 -5.23 -6.58 4.03
N TYR A 13 -4.65 -5.50 4.55
CA TYR A 13 -3.23 -5.26 4.40
C TYR A 13 -2.58 -4.71 5.67
N ARG A 14 -1.31 -5.08 5.88
CA ARG A 14 -0.47 -4.61 6.99
C ARG A 14 0.93 -4.34 6.49
N GLY A 15 1.49 -3.20 6.87
CA GLY A 15 2.76 -2.75 6.36
C GLY A 15 3.52 -1.84 7.31
N SER A 16 4.69 -1.44 6.85
CA SER A 16 5.54 -0.47 7.51
C SER A 16 6.06 0.54 6.51
N TYR A 17 6.36 1.73 7.00
CA TYR A 17 7.01 2.76 6.21
C TYR A 17 8.08 3.49 7.00
N GLN A 18 8.96 4.14 6.26
CA GLN A 18 9.90 5.11 6.77
C GLN A 18 9.99 6.29 5.83
N VAL A 19 10.19 7.48 6.39
CA VAL A 19 10.50 8.69 5.61
C VAL A 19 12.00 8.94 5.73
N ARG A 20 12.70 9.02 4.61
CA ARG A 20 14.12 9.36 4.54
C ARG A 20 14.32 10.40 3.44
N ASP A 21 14.97 11.51 3.77
CA ASP A 21 15.31 12.57 2.82
C ASP A 21 14.11 13.07 1.98
N GLY A 22 12.96 13.23 2.63
CA GLY A 22 11.73 13.65 1.94
C GLY A 22 11.14 12.59 0.99
N VAL A 23 11.55 11.33 1.10
CA VAL A 23 10.99 10.19 0.35
C VAL A 23 10.38 9.21 1.32
N ILE A 24 9.15 8.80 1.03
CA ILE A 24 8.45 7.73 1.73
C ILE A 24 8.82 6.41 1.07
N ILE A 25 9.30 5.45 1.86
CA ILE A 25 9.54 4.08 1.44
C ILE A 25 8.62 3.19 2.26
N TRP A 26 7.83 2.36 1.61
CA TRP A 26 6.85 1.50 2.26
C TRP A 26 6.91 0.06 1.75
N SER A 27 6.53 -0.87 2.62
CA SER A 27 6.33 -2.28 2.30
C SER A 27 5.09 -2.77 3.04
N VAL A 28 4.25 -3.54 2.34
CA VAL A 28 2.97 -4.02 2.84
C VAL A 28 2.73 -5.44 2.37
N ASN A 29 2.18 -6.26 3.24
CA ASN A 29 1.63 -7.56 2.88
C ASN A 29 0.11 -7.42 2.76
N VAL A 30 -0.42 -7.84 1.62
CA VAL A 30 -1.84 -7.86 1.30
C VAL A 30 -2.31 -9.31 1.40
N GLN A 31 -3.34 -9.54 2.20
CA GLN A 31 -3.92 -10.86 2.44
C GLN A 31 -5.35 -10.88 1.86
N SER A 32 -5.53 -11.75 0.87
CA SER A 32 -6.84 -12.21 0.40
C SER A 32 -7.29 -13.39 1.27
N GLN A 33 -8.59 -13.66 1.34
CA GLN A 33 -9.09 -14.90 1.95
C GLN A 33 -8.80 -16.13 1.09
N ASN A 34 -8.62 -15.94 -0.22
CA ASN A 34 -8.55 -17.02 -1.20
C ASN A 34 -7.21 -17.11 -1.96
N ASP A 35 -6.36 -16.09 -1.86
CA ASP A 35 -5.11 -15.97 -2.62
C ASP A 35 -3.87 -15.94 -1.72
N PRO A 36 -2.69 -16.30 -2.24
CA PRO A 36 -1.42 -16.13 -1.52
C PRO A 36 -1.21 -14.68 -1.07
N VAL A 37 -0.50 -14.52 0.05
CA VAL A 37 -0.11 -13.21 0.57
C VAL A 37 0.72 -12.48 -0.48
N LEU A 38 0.25 -11.32 -0.93
CA LEU A 38 0.94 -10.48 -1.91
C LEU A 38 1.78 -9.43 -1.19
N ALA A 39 3.11 -9.53 -1.34
CA ALA A 39 4.02 -8.52 -0.84
C ALA A 39 4.15 -7.37 -1.86
N LEU A 40 3.75 -6.16 -1.46
CA LEU A 40 3.91 -4.94 -2.22
C LEU A 40 4.94 -4.02 -1.55
N HIS A 41 5.65 -3.24 -2.35
CA HIS A 41 6.58 -2.24 -1.88
C HIS A 41 6.60 -1.07 -2.85
N GLY A 42 6.93 0.11 -2.34
CA GLY A 42 6.96 1.31 -3.16
C GLY A 42 7.78 2.42 -2.51
N ARG A 43 8.05 3.44 -3.31
CA ARG A 43 8.68 4.67 -2.85
C ARG A 43 8.12 5.85 -3.62
N PHE A 44 7.85 6.95 -2.93
CA PHE A 44 7.37 8.19 -3.55
C PHE A 44 7.76 9.39 -2.68
N PRO A 45 7.84 10.61 -3.25
CA PRO A 45 8.15 11.82 -2.48
C PRO A 45 7.14 12.04 -1.36
N ALA A 46 7.62 12.39 -0.17
CA ALA A 46 6.78 12.82 0.94
C ALA A 46 6.12 14.15 0.59
N ASP A 47 4.80 14.17 0.63
CA ASP A 47 4.04 15.40 0.54
C ASP A 47 4.10 16.09 1.92
N PRO A 48 4.59 17.34 2.01
CA PRO A 48 4.67 18.06 3.28
C PRO A 48 3.29 18.50 3.81
N GLU A 49 2.27 18.57 2.96
CA GLU A 49 0.92 19.01 3.31
C GLU A 49 0.01 17.84 3.69
N ILE A 50 0.30 16.63 3.19
CA ILE A 50 -0.46 15.42 3.49
C ILE A 50 0.29 14.55 4.51
N ALA A 51 -0.39 14.15 5.57
CA ALA A 51 0.18 13.22 6.54
C ALA A 51 0.70 11.95 5.84
N ALA A 52 1.96 11.59 6.10
CA ALA A 52 2.65 10.48 5.42
C ALA A 52 1.81 9.18 5.36
N ARG A 53 1.07 8.88 6.44
CA ARG A 53 0.16 7.72 6.49
C ARG A 53 -0.93 7.77 5.40
N LEU A 54 -1.58 8.91 5.20
CA LEU A 54 -2.65 9.07 4.22
C LEU A 54 -2.12 8.90 2.79
N SER A 55 -0.95 9.48 2.51
CA SER A 55 -0.30 9.34 1.21
C SER A 55 0.06 7.88 0.91
N ILE A 56 0.51 7.14 1.93
CA ILE A 56 0.82 5.71 1.81
C ILE A 56 -0.44 4.89 1.57
N GLU A 57 -1.51 5.11 2.35
CA GLU A 57 -2.77 4.38 2.16
C GLU A 57 -3.31 4.58 0.73
N ARG A 58 -3.26 5.80 0.21
CA ARG A 58 -3.67 6.08 -1.18
C ARG A 58 -2.81 5.35 -2.21
N GLU A 59 -1.49 5.39 -2.06
CA GLU A 59 -0.58 4.71 -2.99
C GLU A 59 -0.70 3.18 -2.91
N VAL A 60 -0.85 2.63 -1.71
CA VAL A 60 -1.07 1.19 -1.47
C VAL A 60 -2.37 0.75 -2.11
N ASN A 61 -3.47 1.47 -1.91
CA ASN A 61 -4.76 1.15 -2.51
C ASN A 61 -4.67 1.18 -4.05
N ALA A 62 -4.01 2.19 -4.63
CA ALA A 62 -3.79 2.26 -6.08
C ALA A 62 -2.86 1.13 -6.59
N CYS A 63 -1.93 0.63 -5.77
CA CYS A 63 -1.08 -0.50 -6.10
C CYS A 63 -1.85 -1.82 -6.05
N ILE A 64 -2.71 -1.99 -5.03
CA ILE A 64 -3.65 -3.11 -4.92
C ILE A 64 -4.56 -3.14 -6.14
N GLU A 65 -5.17 -2.02 -6.53
CA GLU A 65 -5.99 -1.95 -7.73
C GLU A 65 -5.21 -2.34 -8.99
N ARG A 66 -4.00 -1.83 -9.20
CA ARG A 66 -3.23 -2.18 -10.40
C ARG A 66 -2.79 -3.65 -10.47
N ARG A 67 -2.61 -4.31 -9.32
CA ARG A 67 -2.14 -5.71 -9.28
C ARG A 67 -3.24 -6.75 -9.06
N LEU A 68 -4.32 -6.36 -8.39
CA LEU A 68 -5.41 -7.22 -7.93
C LEU A 68 -6.78 -6.76 -8.43
N ALA A 69 -6.90 -5.61 -9.13
CA ALA A 69 -8.10 -5.42 -9.94
C ALA A 69 -8.21 -6.63 -10.87
N PRO A 70 -9.41 -7.22 -10.99
CA PRO A 70 -9.60 -8.32 -11.92
C PRO A 70 -9.09 -7.82 -13.27
N ALA A 71 -8.16 -8.56 -13.88
CA ALA A 71 -7.97 -8.43 -15.32
C ALA A 71 -9.38 -8.46 -15.89
N GLU A 72 -9.82 -7.36 -16.50
CA GLU A 72 -11.18 -7.27 -17.02
C GLU A 72 -11.45 -8.55 -17.81
N LEU A 73 -12.44 -9.29 -17.33
CA LEU A 73 -13.00 -10.48 -17.95
C LEU A 73 -13.25 -10.15 -19.43
N HIS A 74 -12.34 -10.60 -20.30
CA HIS A 74 -12.52 -10.71 -21.73
C HIS A 74 -12.51 -12.19 -22.10
#